data_AF-L7UBB2-F1
#
_entry.id   AF-L7UBB2-F1
#
_cell.length_a   1.000
_cell.length_b   1.000
_cell.length_c   1.000
_cell.angle_alpha   90.00
_cell.angle_beta   90.00
_cell.angle_gamma   90.00
#
_symmetry.space_group_name_H-M   'P 1'
#
loop_
_entity.id
_entity.type
_entity.pdbx_description
1 polymer ?
#
loop_
_entity_poly.entity_id
_entity_poly.type
_entity_poly.pdbx_seq_one_letter_code
_entity_poly.pdbx_strand_id
1 'polypeptide(L)'
;MALREDQILRYSRQILLREVGGRGQEALLSGGARVDATGASGLTAAAYLVGGGTPVAGVGSLTLGPWSPGFLASSDDVGQPVASTLAREAPALNPDAANPEGRGGMIAELPSAWSGEAPWVALCGDGARAGVVFRSAEGCVWCFGETVRHLGSPPDGALGGALGALGAVVFQRLRLGLGPSLGGRWLVPPGTLEEMELRRCSRCASRQEPSAP
;
A
#
# COMPACT_ATOMS: atom_id res chain seq x y z
N MET A 1 16.53 -13.77 -7.16
CA MET A 1 16.61 -14.08 -8.61
C MET A 1 17.45 -12.96 -9.18
N ALA A 2 18.57 -13.25 -9.84
CA ALA A 2 19.46 -12.18 -10.29
C ALA A 2 18.72 -11.21 -11.24
N LEU A 3 18.93 -9.91 -11.03
CA LEU A 3 18.38 -8.86 -11.89
C LEU A 3 18.96 -8.96 -13.31
N ARG A 4 18.11 -8.75 -14.31
CA ARG A 4 18.55 -8.59 -15.71
C ARG A 4 19.13 -7.19 -15.94
N GLU A 5 19.93 -7.03 -16.98
CA GLU A 5 20.54 -5.74 -17.33
C GLU A 5 19.49 -4.62 -17.51
N ASP A 6 18.38 -4.91 -18.19
CA ASP A 6 17.29 -3.96 -18.38
C ASP A 6 16.63 -3.54 -17.06
N GLN A 7 16.52 -4.47 -16.11
CA GLN A 7 16.00 -4.20 -14.76
C GLN A 7 16.98 -3.37 -13.95
N ILE A 8 18.29 -3.65 -14.04
CA ILE A 8 19.33 -2.86 -13.36
C ILE A 8 19.27 -1.41 -13.82
N LEU A 9 19.15 -1.17 -15.13
CA LEU A 9 19.03 0.18 -15.68
C LEU A 9 17.72 0.85 -15.24
N ARG A 10 16.58 0.16 -15.36
CA ARG A 10 15.24 0.68 -14.98
C ARG A 10 15.16 1.06 -13.50
N TYR A 11 15.71 0.23 -12.62
CA TYR A 11 15.64 0.42 -11.17
C TYR A 11 16.90 1.03 -10.55
N SER A 12 17.83 1.52 -11.38
CA SER A 12 19.13 2.06 -10.95
C SER A 12 19.02 3.04 -9.78
N ARG A 13 18.07 3.98 -9.82
CA ARG A 13 17.86 4.97 -8.74
C ARG A 13 17.46 4.36 -7.40
N GLN A 14 16.75 3.24 -7.41
CA GLN A 14 16.39 2.50 -6.19
C GLN A 14 17.55 1.61 -5.74
N ILE A 15 18.20 0.92 -6.66
CA ILE A 15 19.35 0.05 -6.39
C ILE A 15 20.51 0.82 -5.75
N LEU A 16 20.70 2.09 -6.10
CA LEU A 16 21.72 2.96 -5.50
C LEU A 16 21.44 3.32 -4.03
N LEU A 17 20.20 3.17 -3.54
CA LEU A 17 19.88 3.41 -2.14
C LEU A 17 20.42 2.27 -1.29
N ARG A 18 21.19 2.61 -0.25
CA ARG A 18 21.86 1.65 0.63
C ARG A 18 20.87 0.67 1.28
N GLU A 19 19.69 1.16 1.64
CA GLU A 19 18.63 0.41 2.30
C GLU A 19 17.89 -0.54 1.34
N VAL A 20 18.00 -0.33 0.03
CA VAL A 20 17.36 -1.17 -1.00
C VAL A 20 18.41 -2.08 -1.64
N GLY A 21 19.39 -1.53 -2.35
CA GLY A 21 20.38 -2.32 -3.08
C GLY A 21 19.77 -3.24 -4.14
N GLY A 22 20.63 -4.05 -4.79
CA GLY A 22 20.15 -5.06 -5.73
C GLY A 22 19.24 -6.10 -5.07
N ARG A 23 19.60 -6.55 -3.85
CA ARG A 23 18.81 -7.54 -3.09
C ARG A 23 17.42 -7.04 -2.72
N GLY A 24 17.29 -5.78 -2.32
CA GLY A 24 15.99 -5.19 -2.04
C GLY A 24 15.15 -5.08 -3.31
N GLN A 25 15.74 -4.68 -4.43
CA GLN A 25 15.01 -4.65 -5.71
C GLN A 25 14.53 -6.05 -6.13
N GLU A 26 15.36 -7.09 -5.97
CA GLU A 26 14.94 -8.49 -6.18
C GLU A 26 13.75 -8.87 -5.28
N ALA A 27 13.79 -8.45 -4.02
CA ALA A 27 12.71 -8.70 -3.07
C ALA A 27 11.41 -8.00 -3.48
N LEU A 28 11.47 -6.76 -3.97
CA LEU A 28 10.30 -6.04 -4.48
C LEU A 28 9.71 -6.72 -5.73
N LEU A 29 10.56 -7.14 -6.68
CA LEU A 29 10.16 -7.85 -7.89
C LEU A 29 9.50 -9.21 -7.62
N SER A 30 9.98 -9.92 -6.60
CA SER A 30 9.38 -11.20 -6.20
C SER A 30 8.14 -11.04 -5.32
N GLY A 31 7.96 -9.86 -4.72
CA GLY A 31 7.04 -9.63 -3.62
C GLY A 31 5.78 -8.91 -4.05
N GLY A 32 4.84 -9.60 -4.68
CA GLY A 32 3.60 -9.01 -5.21
C GLY A 32 2.71 -8.24 -4.21
N ALA A 33 1.79 -7.45 -4.74
CA ALA A 33 0.82 -6.67 -4.02
C ALA A 33 -0.59 -6.88 -4.61
N ARG A 34 -1.57 -6.98 -3.73
CA ARG A 34 -2.99 -7.06 -3.99
C ARG A 34 -3.61 -5.70 -3.67
N VAL A 35 -4.32 -5.11 -4.62
CA VAL A 35 -4.93 -3.79 -4.50
C VAL A 35 -6.45 -3.94 -4.47
N ASP A 36 -7.08 -3.51 -3.38
CA ASP A 36 -8.54 -3.45 -3.23
C ASP A 36 -8.96 -2.00 -2.99
N ALA A 37 -9.08 -1.24 -4.08
CA ALA A 37 -9.31 0.20 -4.04
C ALA A 37 -9.85 0.72 -5.38
N THR A 38 -10.58 1.83 -5.33
CA THR A 38 -11.13 2.51 -6.52
C THR A 38 -10.78 3.99 -6.55
N GLY A 39 -10.44 4.59 -5.41
CA GLY A 39 -10.14 5.99 -5.28
C GLY A 39 -8.74 6.36 -5.77
N ALA A 40 -8.51 7.68 -5.81
CA ALA A 40 -7.23 8.25 -6.20
C ALA A 40 -6.07 7.71 -5.35
N SER A 41 -6.31 7.39 -4.08
CA SER A 41 -5.26 6.93 -3.17
C SER A 41 -4.78 5.52 -3.52
N GLY A 42 -5.68 4.57 -3.70
CA GLY A 42 -5.30 3.20 -4.05
C GLY A 42 -4.70 3.07 -5.45
N LEU A 43 -5.25 3.80 -6.44
CA LEU A 43 -4.71 3.78 -7.80
C LEU A 43 -3.35 4.49 -7.89
N THR A 44 -3.14 5.57 -7.15
CA THR A 44 -1.82 6.19 -7.04
C THR A 44 -0.84 5.24 -6.36
N ALA A 45 -1.25 4.54 -5.29
CA ALA A 45 -0.39 3.56 -4.63
C ALA A 45 0.00 2.44 -5.60
N ALA A 46 -0.95 1.91 -6.38
CA ALA A 46 -0.69 0.92 -7.42
C ALA A 46 0.32 1.45 -8.46
N ALA A 47 0.17 2.69 -8.92
CA ALA A 47 1.10 3.31 -9.87
C ALA A 47 2.55 3.34 -9.35
N TYR A 48 2.74 3.75 -8.09
CA TYR A 48 4.07 3.78 -7.46
C TYR A 48 4.64 2.38 -7.19
N LEU A 49 3.80 1.42 -6.80
CA LEU A 49 4.21 0.02 -6.63
C LEU A 49 4.68 -0.57 -7.96
N VAL A 50 3.90 -0.41 -9.02
CA VAL A 50 4.22 -0.86 -10.39
C VAL A 50 5.50 -0.19 -10.89
N GLY A 51 5.59 1.14 -10.82
CA GLY A 51 6.80 1.87 -11.21
C GLY A 51 8.04 1.47 -10.40
N GLY A 52 7.84 1.12 -9.12
CA GLY A 52 8.86 0.61 -8.21
C GLY A 52 9.32 -0.83 -8.51
N GLY A 53 8.63 -1.55 -9.39
CA GLY A 53 8.92 -2.95 -9.68
C GLY A 53 8.31 -3.92 -8.68
N THR A 54 7.28 -3.52 -7.92
CA THR A 54 6.45 -4.43 -7.14
C THR A 54 5.30 -4.93 -8.01
N PRO A 55 5.16 -6.25 -8.25
CA PRO A 55 4.05 -6.78 -9.04
C PRO A 55 2.69 -6.46 -8.44
N VAL A 56 1.73 -5.97 -9.23
CA VAL A 56 0.40 -5.55 -8.73
C VAL A 56 -0.72 -6.35 -9.38
N ALA A 57 -1.71 -6.73 -8.57
CA ALA A 57 -2.98 -7.31 -8.99
C ALA A 57 -4.15 -6.60 -8.31
N GLY A 58 -5.17 -6.21 -9.08
CA GLY A 58 -6.45 -5.81 -8.49
C GLY A 58 -7.20 -7.02 -7.96
N VAL A 59 -7.87 -6.87 -6.82
CA VAL A 59 -8.68 -7.93 -6.20
C VAL A 59 -10.06 -7.41 -5.79
N GLY A 60 -10.94 -8.33 -5.39
CA GLY A 60 -12.32 -7.99 -5.03
C GLY A 60 -13.22 -7.80 -6.25
N SER A 61 -14.38 -7.19 -6.02
CA SER A 61 -15.41 -6.94 -7.04
C SER A 61 -15.65 -5.47 -7.28
N LEU A 62 -14.72 -4.61 -6.86
CA LEU A 62 -14.85 -3.18 -7.00
C LEU A 62 -14.75 -2.76 -8.48
N THR A 63 -15.51 -1.72 -8.82
CA THR A 63 -15.59 -1.12 -10.16
C THR A 63 -15.16 0.34 -10.07
N LEU A 64 -14.41 0.81 -11.06
CA LEU A 64 -13.92 2.17 -11.10
C LEU A 64 -15.07 3.17 -11.26
N GLY A 65 -15.05 4.19 -10.42
CA GLY A 65 -16.01 5.28 -10.42
C GLY A 65 -15.50 6.51 -11.16
N PRO A 66 -16.31 7.58 -11.24
CA PRO A 66 -15.94 8.81 -11.97
C PRO A 66 -14.73 9.55 -11.39
N TRP A 67 -14.36 9.28 -10.13
CA TRP A 67 -13.23 9.90 -9.43
C TRP A 67 -11.95 9.05 -9.49
N SER A 68 -12.03 7.85 -10.07
CA SER A 68 -10.91 6.92 -10.22
C SER A 68 -9.82 7.36 -11.21
N PRO A 69 -10.12 8.07 -12.32
CA PRO A 69 -9.08 8.43 -13.27
C PRO A 69 -7.92 9.22 -12.62
N GLY A 70 -6.68 8.90 -12.99
CA GLY A 70 -5.48 9.43 -12.37
C GLY A 70 -4.21 8.97 -13.08
N PHE A 71 -3.15 8.65 -12.33
CA PHE A 71 -1.85 8.27 -12.91
C PHE A 71 -1.86 6.93 -13.64
N LEU A 72 -2.70 5.98 -13.21
CA LEU A 72 -2.72 4.62 -13.74
C LEU A 72 -4.00 4.27 -14.50
N ALA A 73 -5.14 4.84 -14.14
CA ALA A 73 -6.42 4.63 -14.82
C ALA A 73 -6.82 5.89 -15.59
N SER A 74 -7.41 5.71 -16.77
CA SER A 74 -7.89 6.77 -17.64
C SER A 74 -9.40 7.00 -17.46
N SER A 75 -9.94 8.04 -18.12
CA SER A 75 -11.39 8.25 -18.19
C SER A 75 -12.15 7.11 -18.84
N ASP A 76 -11.50 6.36 -19.74
CA ASP A 76 -12.13 5.27 -20.49
C ASP A 76 -12.30 4.00 -19.63
N ASP A 77 -11.67 3.99 -18.45
CA ASP A 77 -11.72 2.89 -17.49
C ASP A 77 -12.87 3.00 -16.50
N VAL A 78 -13.60 4.12 -16.52
CA VAL A 78 -14.77 4.30 -15.66
C VAL A 78 -15.81 3.22 -15.97
N GLY A 79 -16.32 2.56 -14.93
CA GLY A 79 -17.25 1.43 -15.05
C GLY A 79 -16.57 0.08 -15.29
N GLN A 80 -15.24 0.02 -15.43
CA GLN A 80 -14.50 -1.24 -15.54
C GLN A 80 -14.13 -1.80 -14.15
N PRO A 81 -14.08 -3.14 -13.98
CA PRO A 81 -13.57 -3.74 -12.76
C PRO A 81 -12.13 -3.32 -12.47
N VAL A 82 -11.81 -3.11 -11.19
CA VAL A 82 -10.44 -2.77 -10.75
C VAL A 82 -9.45 -3.87 -11.15
N ALA A 83 -9.84 -5.13 -10.97
CA ALA A 83 -9.02 -6.28 -11.30
C ALA A 83 -8.60 -6.31 -12.77
N SER A 84 -9.55 -6.12 -13.69
CA SER A 84 -9.27 -6.12 -15.14
C SER A 84 -8.48 -4.88 -15.56
N THR A 85 -8.75 -3.72 -14.95
CA THR A 85 -8.02 -2.48 -15.24
C THR A 85 -6.56 -2.62 -14.83
N LEU A 86 -6.28 -3.05 -13.59
CA LEU A 86 -4.91 -3.22 -13.12
C LEU A 86 -4.16 -4.33 -13.87
N ALA A 87 -4.85 -5.40 -14.28
CA ALA A 87 -4.23 -6.45 -15.10
C ALA A 87 -3.75 -5.94 -16.47
N ARG A 88 -4.38 -4.89 -17.01
CA ARG A 88 -3.99 -4.25 -18.27
C ARG A 88 -2.95 -3.14 -18.05
N GLU A 89 -3.17 -2.26 -17.09
CA GLU A 89 -2.36 -1.05 -16.89
C GLU A 89 -1.01 -1.34 -16.22
N ALA A 90 -0.94 -2.29 -15.28
CA ALA A 90 0.30 -2.61 -14.60
C ALA A 90 1.43 -3.06 -15.57
N PRO A 91 1.23 -4.04 -16.46
CA PRO A 91 2.27 -4.43 -17.43
C PRO A 91 2.53 -3.35 -18.49
N ALA A 92 1.55 -2.52 -18.82
CA ALA A 92 1.73 -1.41 -19.76
C ALA A 92 2.66 -0.33 -19.19
N LEU A 93 2.54 -0.03 -17.89
CA LEU A 93 3.42 0.89 -17.18
C LEU A 93 4.79 0.26 -16.89
N ASN A 94 4.81 -0.98 -16.41
CA ASN A 94 6.04 -1.69 -16.08
C ASN A 94 5.89 -3.21 -16.33
N PRO A 95 6.51 -3.78 -17.39
CA PRO A 95 6.33 -5.19 -17.75
C PRO A 95 6.85 -6.18 -16.69
N ASP A 96 7.73 -5.73 -15.79
CA ASP A 96 8.22 -6.56 -14.68
C ASP A 96 7.24 -6.65 -13.50
N ALA A 97 6.18 -5.83 -13.49
CA ALA A 97 5.28 -5.67 -12.35
C ALA A 97 3.87 -6.23 -12.60
N ALA A 98 3.73 -7.20 -13.49
CA ALA A 98 2.49 -7.97 -13.64
C ALA A 98 2.38 -9.03 -12.53
N ASN A 99 1.22 -9.14 -11.87
CA ASN A 99 0.94 -10.16 -10.85
C ASN A 99 -0.28 -11.02 -11.23
N PRO A 100 -0.18 -11.88 -12.25
CA PRO A 100 -1.32 -12.69 -12.69
C PRO A 100 -1.85 -13.65 -11.63
N GLU A 101 -1.00 -14.03 -10.66
CA GLU A 101 -1.38 -14.94 -9.58
C GLU A 101 -2.13 -14.24 -8.44
N GLY A 102 -2.15 -12.91 -8.40
CA GLY A 102 -2.81 -12.15 -7.34
C GLY A 102 -2.26 -12.42 -5.95
N ARG A 103 -0.95 -12.71 -5.82
CA ARG A 103 -0.31 -13.06 -4.54
C ARG A 103 0.36 -11.86 -3.87
N GLY A 104 0.65 -12.02 -2.58
CA GLY A 104 1.47 -11.13 -1.78
C GLY A 104 0.70 -10.26 -0.79
N GLY A 105 1.31 -9.14 -0.43
CA GLY A 105 0.75 -8.19 0.55
C GLY A 105 -0.51 -7.52 0.04
N MET A 106 -1.24 -6.84 0.91
CA MET A 106 -2.49 -6.15 0.57
C MET A 106 -2.38 -4.65 0.84
N ILE A 107 -2.79 -3.84 -0.13
CA ILE A 107 -3.06 -2.42 0.04
C ILE A 107 -4.52 -2.15 -0.32
N ALA A 108 -5.24 -1.46 0.56
CA ALA A 108 -6.68 -1.27 0.37
C ALA A 108 -7.17 0.05 0.97
N GLU A 109 -8.21 0.60 0.35
CA GLU A 109 -8.94 1.75 0.89
C GLU A 109 -10.01 1.26 1.87
N LEU A 110 -10.27 2.01 2.95
CA LEU A 110 -11.32 1.65 3.89
C LEU A 110 -12.72 2.05 3.39
N PRO A 111 -13.75 1.23 3.69
CA PRO A 111 -13.67 -0.08 4.34
C PRO A 111 -13.21 -1.19 3.37
N SER A 112 -12.44 -2.16 3.87
CA SER A 112 -12.03 -3.35 3.11
C SER A 112 -11.87 -4.57 4.03
N ALA A 113 -12.00 -5.77 3.45
CA ALA A 113 -11.75 -7.03 4.10
C ALA A 113 -10.30 -7.48 3.87
N TRP A 114 -9.60 -7.83 4.95
CA TRP A 114 -8.17 -8.11 4.91
C TRP A 114 -7.89 -9.61 4.79
N SER A 115 -7.02 -10.00 3.86
CA SER A 115 -6.61 -11.38 3.66
C SER A 115 -5.22 -11.49 3.03
N GLY A 116 -4.69 -12.71 2.97
CA GLY A 116 -3.41 -12.99 2.34
C GLY A 116 -2.20 -12.66 3.22
N GLU A 117 -1.03 -12.62 2.59
CA GLU A 117 0.24 -12.40 3.26
C GLU A 117 0.42 -10.94 3.69
N ALA A 118 1.39 -10.70 4.56
CA ALA A 118 1.82 -9.36 4.89
C ALA A 118 2.80 -8.82 3.81
N PRO A 119 3.03 -7.50 3.71
CA PRO A 119 2.45 -6.45 4.54
C PRO A 119 0.99 -6.12 4.19
N TRP A 120 0.25 -5.59 5.18
CA TRP A 120 -1.06 -4.97 4.95
C TRP A 120 -0.96 -3.48 5.17
N VAL A 121 -1.53 -2.69 4.26
CA VAL A 121 -1.51 -1.23 4.30
C VAL A 121 -2.92 -0.70 4.01
N ALA A 122 -3.55 -0.12 5.03
CA ALA A 122 -4.84 0.57 4.93
C ALA A 122 -4.64 2.03 4.59
N LEU A 123 -5.36 2.48 3.56
CA LEU A 123 -5.53 3.89 3.20
C LEU A 123 -6.88 4.33 3.77
N CYS A 124 -6.85 5.34 4.63
CA CYS A 124 -8.01 5.73 5.44
C CYS A 124 -8.07 7.25 5.66
N GLY A 125 -9.11 7.69 6.35
CA GLY A 125 -9.26 9.06 6.82
C GLY A 125 -10.13 9.18 8.06
N ASP A 126 -10.23 10.39 8.61
CA ASP A 126 -11.14 10.73 9.72
C ASP A 126 -12.09 11.89 9.38
N GLY A 127 -12.17 12.26 8.09
CA GLY A 127 -12.93 13.41 7.60
C GLY A 127 -12.13 14.71 7.55
N ALA A 128 -11.02 14.83 8.28
CA ALA A 128 -10.13 16.00 8.26
C ALA A 128 -8.72 15.67 7.75
N ARG A 129 -8.25 14.44 7.99
CA ARG A 129 -6.89 13.96 7.72
C ARG A 129 -6.94 12.70 6.87
N ALA A 130 -5.90 12.51 6.05
CA ALA A 130 -5.59 11.24 5.43
C ALA A 130 -4.75 10.40 6.39
N GLY A 131 -4.88 9.07 6.38
CA GLY A 131 -4.12 8.20 7.25
C GLY A 131 -3.67 6.93 6.54
N VAL A 132 -2.51 6.42 6.96
CA VAL A 132 -2.05 5.08 6.63
C VAL A 132 -1.91 4.27 7.92
N VAL A 133 -2.51 3.07 7.95
CA VAL A 133 -2.28 2.07 9.00
C VAL A 133 -1.64 0.87 8.36
N PHE A 134 -0.63 0.29 8.98
CA PHE A 134 0.11 -0.79 8.35
C PHE A 134 0.59 -1.84 9.32
N ARG A 135 0.74 -3.07 8.82
CA ARG A 135 1.39 -4.18 9.52
C ARG A 135 2.33 -4.97 8.61
N SER A 136 3.41 -5.44 9.20
CA SER A 136 4.30 -6.49 8.67
C SER A 136 3.79 -7.88 9.06
N ALA A 137 4.54 -8.93 8.68
CA ALA A 137 4.26 -10.31 9.08
C ALA A 137 4.20 -10.47 10.61
N GLU A 138 5.07 -9.77 11.34
CA GLU A 138 5.17 -9.81 12.80
C GLU A 138 4.15 -8.89 13.50
N GLY A 139 3.48 -8.02 12.74
CA GLY A 139 2.48 -7.10 13.26
C GLY A 139 1.19 -7.82 13.67
N CYS A 140 0.68 -7.49 14.87
CA CYS A 140 -0.55 -8.08 15.39
C CYS A 140 -1.77 -7.75 14.50
N VAL A 141 -2.36 -8.79 13.91
CA VAL A 141 -3.56 -8.72 13.06
C VAL A 141 -4.73 -8.07 13.80
N TRP A 142 -4.93 -8.40 15.08
CA TRP A 142 -6.02 -7.86 15.88
C TRP A 142 -5.84 -6.37 16.19
N CYS A 143 -4.63 -5.90 16.51
CA CYS A 143 -4.40 -4.47 16.73
C CYS A 143 -4.58 -3.66 15.44
N PHE A 144 -4.16 -4.22 14.31
CA PHE A 144 -4.43 -3.63 13.00
C PHE A 144 -5.95 -3.51 12.76
N GLY A 145 -6.69 -4.62 12.90
CA GLY A 145 -8.15 -4.66 12.73
C GLY A 145 -8.90 -3.72 13.67
N GLU A 146 -8.51 -3.72 14.94
CA GLU A 146 -9.04 -2.81 15.96
C GLU A 146 -8.77 -1.34 15.64
N THR A 147 -7.66 -1.01 14.97
CA THR A 147 -7.39 0.37 14.57
C THR A 147 -8.24 0.76 13.38
N VAL A 148 -8.20 -0.03 12.30
CA VAL A 148 -8.84 0.34 11.03
C VAL A 148 -10.37 0.38 11.10
N ARG A 149 -11.00 -0.40 11.99
CA ARG A 149 -12.48 -0.42 12.11
C ARG A 149 -13.10 0.89 12.61
N HIS A 150 -12.31 1.79 13.20
CA HIS A 150 -12.76 3.10 13.67
C HIS A 150 -12.37 4.24 12.73
N LEU A 151 -11.80 3.90 11.57
CA LEU A 151 -11.37 4.87 10.57
C LEU A 151 -12.35 4.87 9.40
N GLY A 152 -12.47 6.02 8.74
CA GLY A 152 -13.31 6.22 7.58
C GLY A 152 -12.56 6.09 6.27
N SER A 153 -13.29 6.33 5.19
CA SER A 153 -12.73 6.36 3.84
C SER A 153 -11.65 7.43 3.69
N PRO A 154 -10.62 7.16 2.87
CA PRO A 154 -9.59 8.14 2.59
C PRO A 154 -10.17 9.36 1.84
N PRO A 155 -9.54 10.53 1.98
CA PRO A 155 -9.92 11.70 1.20
C PRO A 155 -9.52 11.52 -0.28
N ASP A 156 -10.25 12.20 -1.17
CA ASP A 156 -9.96 12.24 -2.61
C ASP A 156 -9.00 13.38 -3.00
N GLY A 157 -8.82 13.57 -4.31
CA GLY A 157 -8.03 14.65 -4.89
C GLY A 157 -6.54 14.56 -4.57
N ALA A 158 -5.89 15.72 -4.43
CA ALA A 158 -4.43 15.79 -4.20
C ALA A 158 -4.00 15.12 -2.89
N LEU A 159 -4.81 15.23 -1.83
CA LEU A 159 -4.53 14.59 -0.55
C LEU A 159 -4.63 13.06 -0.66
N GLY A 160 -5.64 12.55 -1.40
CA GLY A 160 -5.75 11.14 -1.73
C GLY A 160 -4.56 10.63 -2.53
N GLY A 161 -4.13 11.36 -3.56
CA GLY A 161 -2.93 11.02 -4.33
C GLY A 161 -1.66 10.96 -3.46
N ALA A 162 -1.45 11.95 -2.59
CA ALA A 162 -0.33 11.98 -1.65
C ALA A 162 -0.39 10.81 -0.65
N LEU A 163 -1.58 10.47 -0.15
CA LEU A 163 -1.80 9.30 0.69
C LEU A 163 -1.43 8.01 -0.04
N GLY A 164 -1.81 7.87 -1.31
CA GLY A 164 -1.46 6.72 -2.13
C GLY A 164 0.05 6.54 -2.28
N ALA A 165 0.77 7.62 -2.57
CA ALA A 165 2.23 7.61 -2.64
C ALA A 165 2.87 7.20 -1.30
N LEU A 166 2.38 7.76 -0.18
CA LEU A 166 2.82 7.37 1.17
C LEU A 166 2.56 5.88 1.44
N GLY A 167 1.38 5.39 1.08
CA GLY A 167 0.99 3.99 1.22
C GLY A 167 1.92 3.04 0.45
N ALA A 168 2.27 3.37 -0.79
CA ALA A 168 3.21 2.59 -1.59
C ALA A 168 4.61 2.55 -0.97
N VAL A 169 5.11 3.70 -0.48
CA VAL A 169 6.41 3.77 0.21
C VAL A 169 6.40 2.92 1.48
N VAL A 170 5.34 3.01 2.29
CA VAL A 170 5.17 2.18 3.50
C VAL A 170 5.15 0.70 3.14
N PHE A 171 4.40 0.31 2.11
CA PHE A 171 4.30 -1.08 1.66
C PHE A 171 5.68 -1.64 1.28
N GLN A 172 6.43 -0.93 0.43
CA GLN A 172 7.75 -1.35 -0.02
C GLN A 172 8.75 -1.42 1.13
N ARG A 173 8.72 -0.43 2.04
CA ARG A 173 9.56 -0.45 3.25
C ARG A 173 9.29 -1.69 4.09
N LEU A 174 8.03 -2.01 4.38
CA LEU A 174 7.69 -3.21 5.15
C LEU A 174 8.10 -4.50 4.45
N ARG A 175 7.96 -4.57 3.12
CA ARG A 175 8.42 -5.71 2.31
C ARG A 175 9.94 -5.90 2.41
N LEU A 176 10.70 -4.81 2.54
CA LEU A 176 12.14 -4.80 2.74
C LEU A 176 12.56 -4.99 4.21
N GLY A 177 11.61 -5.23 5.13
CA GLY A 177 11.89 -5.33 6.57
C GLY A 177 12.30 -4.00 7.21
N LEU A 178 11.94 -2.88 6.58
CA LEU A 178 12.26 -1.53 7.04
C LEU A 178 11.08 -0.93 7.81
N GLY A 179 11.27 -0.66 9.09
CA GLY A 179 10.29 0.01 9.95
C GLY A 179 9.63 -0.90 10.98
N PRO A 180 8.68 -0.36 11.78
CA PRO A 180 8.05 -1.10 12.85
C PRO A 180 7.08 -2.17 12.31
N SER A 181 6.86 -3.21 13.10
CA SER A 181 6.00 -4.33 12.69
C SER A 181 4.52 -3.97 12.57
N LEU A 182 4.07 -2.91 13.26
CA LEU A 182 2.74 -2.33 13.22
C LEU A 182 2.87 -0.83 13.47
N GLY A 183 2.19 0.00 12.68
CA GLY A 183 2.29 1.45 12.78
C GLY A 183 1.13 2.17 12.11
N GLY A 184 1.05 3.48 12.36
CA GLY A 184 0.13 4.35 11.66
C GLY A 184 0.69 5.78 11.58
N ARG A 185 0.33 6.48 10.51
CA ARG A 185 0.69 7.89 10.30
C ARG A 185 -0.50 8.65 9.75
N TRP A 186 -0.70 9.86 10.25
CA TRP A 186 -1.58 10.84 9.64
C TRP A 186 -0.81 11.66 8.62
N LEU A 187 -1.45 11.95 7.50
CA LEU A 187 -1.07 12.95 6.52
C LEU A 187 -2.08 14.10 6.65
N VAL A 188 -1.63 15.18 7.29
CA VAL A 188 -2.43 16.35 7.63
C VAL A 188 -2.18 17.46 6.60
N PRO A 189 -3.23 18.03 5.99
CA PRO A 189 -3.06 19.19 5.10
C PRO A 189 -2.32 20.35 5.79
N PRO A 190 -1.36 21.01 5.10
CA PRO A 190 -1.06 20.88 3.68
C PRO A 190 -0.01 19.80 3.30
N GLY A 191 0.42 18.93 4.23
CA GLY A 191 1.39 17.86 3.93
C GLY A 191 2.24 17.38 5.11
N THR A 192 1.82 17.66 6.35
CA THR A 192 2.55 17.28 7.56
C THR A 192 2.27 15.82 7.89
N LEU A 193 3.30 15.08 8.30
CA LEU A 193 3.14 13.73 8.84
C LEU A 193 3.08 13.77 10.35
N GLU A 194 2.02 13.21 10.93
CA GLU A 194 1.86 13.05 12.37
C GLU A 194 1.79 11.58 12.75
N GLU A 195 2.13 11.27 14.00
CA GLU A 195 1.97 9.92 14.54
C GLU A 195 0.49 9.61 14.76
N MET A 196 0.07 8.41 14.36
CA MET A 196 -1.27 7.91 14.65
C MET A 196 -1.22 7.02 15.88
N GLU A 197 -2.08 7.32 16.86
CA GLU A 197 -2.30 6.43 17.98
C GLU A 197 -3.02 5.16 17.51
N LEU A 198 -2.41 4.01 17.79
CA LEU A 198 -2.95 2.72 17.42
C LEU A 198 -3.80 2.13 18.54
N ARG A 199 -4.92 1.52 18.15
CA ARG A 199 -5.72 0.72 19.09
C ARG A 199 -5.08 -0.65 19.28
N ARG A 200 -5.08 -1.11 20.52
CA ARG A 200 -4.52 -2.42 20.91
C ARG A 200 -5.64 -3.40 21.22
N CYS A 201 -5.48 -4.65 20.80
CA CYS A 201 -6.35 -5.72 21.27
C CYS A 201 -6.09 -6.03 22.75
N SER A 202 -7.05 -6.66 23.42
CA SER A 202 -6.97 -7.00 24.85
C SER A 202 -5.67 -7.71 25.23
N ARG A 203 -5.21 -8.66 24.41
CA ARG A 203 -3.96 -9.41 24.63
C ARG A 203 -2.69 -8.56 24.53
N CYS A 204 -2.66 -7.58 23.62
CA CYS A 204 -1.50 -6.70 23.48
C CYS A 204 -1.51 -5.60 24.53
N ALA A 205 -2.69 -5.11 24.92
CA ALA A 205 -2.85 -4.15 26.00
C ALA A 205 -2.36 -4.73 27.34
N SER A 206 -2.67 -5.99 27.65
CA SER A 206 -2.25 -6.62 28.90
C SER A 206 -0.76 -6.95 29.02
N ARG A 207 -0.01 -6.92 27.90
CA ARG A 207 1.45 -7.14 27.90
C ARG A 207 2.26 -5.88 28.18
N GLN A 208 1.62 -4.71 28.16
CA GLN A 208 2.20 -3.47 28.63
C GLN A 208 1.89 -3.35 30.12
N GLU A 209 2.62 -4.06 30.98
CA GLU A 209 2.60 -3.72 32.41
C GLU A 209 2.97 -2.24 32.57
N PRO A 210 2.34 -1.52 33.51
CA PRO A 210 2.54 -0.08 33.66
C PRO A 210 4.02 0.18 33.94
N SER A 211 4.58 1.20 33.30
CA SER A 211 5.89 1.74 33.65
C SER A 211 5.97 1.87 35.18
N ALA A 212 6.90 1.14 35.78
CA ALA A 212 7.16 1.17 37.22
C ALA A 212 7.28 2.63 37.72
N PRO A 213 6.82 2.91 38.95
CA PRO A 213 6.67 4.27 39.48
C PRO A 213 7.97 5.08 39.54
#